data_AF-A0A3D9BJL0-F1
#
_entry.id   AF-A0A3D9BJL0-F1
#
_cell.length_a   1.000
_cell.length_b   1.000
_cell.length_c   1.000
_cell.angle_alpha   90.00
_cell.angle_beta   90.00
_cell.angle_gamma   90.00
#
_symmetry.space_group_name_H-M   'P 1'
#
loop_
_entity.id
_entity.type
_entity.pdbx_description
1 polymer ?
#
loop_
_entity_poly.entity_id
_entity_poly.type
_entity_poly.pdbx_seq_one_letter_code
_entity_poly.pdbx_strand_id
1 'polypeptide(L)'
;MDNREQIENLEKQLISLRKKYYVKSFFRKAKRLVTDFIPLNLINSSNFTQRYIVKESEDVELFLPKTFSKPQISVKTNVNAVEIFVLKDVLCIPNSTYFLDIKKEKIFYEKWHTDNRIIYVYNTTNLIQHSITLAKVKNHKKITFSNEGIFLGGTFTFNYYHFFTEILSKIEFFKYIPNAKDKIIVVDKKIEEIENLKELLLFFLKDYKVLFLGHENYYQFDKLWHITSPNYTIPNIMPGEKYESGFTRLSKDSLEYLRKKCFENLNYEKINIKSVEKVFIPVNQNLENIMKKKYLK
;
A
#
# COMPACT_ATOMS: atom_id res chain seq x y z
N MET A 1 -27.45 -2.40 -11.46
CA MET A 1 -27.00 -3.78 -11.16
C MET A 1 -26.47 -3.75 -9.74
N ASP A 2 -27.13 -4.46 -8.83
CA ASP A 2 -26.82 -4.46 -7.39
C ASP A 2 -25.39 -4.97 -7.14
N ASN A 3 -24.59 -4.29 -6.31
CA ASN A 3 -23.21 -4.68 -5.99
C ASN A 3 -23.11 -6.12 -5.51
N ARG A 4 -24.14 -6.57 -4.77
CA ARG A 4 -24.22 -7.95 -4.28
C ARG A 4 -24.31 -8.96 -5.40
N GLU A 5 -25.21 -8.73 -6.35
CA GLU A 5 -25.37 -9.56 -7.53
C GLU A 5 -24.07 -9.61 -8.35
N GLN A 6 -23.38 -8.48 -8.50
CA GLN A 6 -22.10 -8.41 -9.21
C GLN A 6 -21.03 -9.30 -8.56
N ILE A 7 -20.88 -9.18 -7.23
CA ILE A 7 -19.89 -9.92 -6.46
C ILE A 7 -20.23 -11.42 -6.39
N GLU A 8 -21.49 -11.79 -6.24
CA GLU A 8 -21.94 -13.20 -6.26
C GLU A 8 -21.72 -13.84 -7.64
N ASN A 9 -21.98 -13.09 -8.72
CA ASN A 9 -21.66 -13.55 -10.08
C ASN A 9 -20.16 -13.71 -10.29
N LEU A 10 -19.35 -12.79 -9.75
CA LEU A 10 -17.89 -12.88 -9.82
C LEU A 10 -17.37 -14.10 -9.03
N GLU A 11 -17.93 -14.40 -7.86
CA GLU A 11 -17.61 -15.59 -7.07
C GLU A 11 -17.83 -16.87 -7.88
N LYS A 12 -19.01 -17.04 -8.50
CA LYS A 12 -19.32 -18.18 -9.38
C LYS A 12 -18.32 -18.29 -10.54
N GLN A 13 -17.96 -17.17 -11.16
CA GLN A 13 -16.97 -17.13 -12.23
C GLN A 13 -15.58 -17.55 -11.76
N LEU A 14 -15.15 -17.10 -10.58
CA LEU A 14 -13.85 -17.45 -10.00
C LEU A 14 -13.78 -18.94 -9.62
N ILE A 15 -14.86 -19.52 -9.08
CA ILE A 15 -14.95 -20.97 -8.81
C ILE A 15 -14.75 -21.78 -10.11
N SER A 16 -15.45 -21.39 -11.18
CA SER A 16 -15.31 -22.04 -12.49
C SER A 16 -13.90 -21.89 -13.06
N LEU A 17 -13.30 -20.71 -12.93
CA LEU A 17 -11.92 -20.45 -13.34
C LEU A 17 -10.90 -21.26 -12.55
N ARG A 18 -11.10 -21.45 -11.24
CA ARG A 18 -10.22 -22.29 -10.39
C ARG A 18 -10.19 -23.72 -10.92
N LYS A 19 -11.36 -24.33 -11.16
CA LYS A 19 -11.48 -25.68 -11.76
C LYS A 19 -10.77 -25.75 -13.12
N LYS A 20 -11.00 -24.76 -13.98
CA LYS A 20 -10.35 -24.67 -15.30
C LYS A 20 -8.83 -24.56 -15.20
N TYR A 21 -8.30 -23.78 -14.26
CA TYR A 21 -6.85 -23.62 -14.09
C TYR A 21 -6.21 -24.88 -13.52
N TYR A 22 -6.88 -25.58 -12.60
CA TYR A 22 -6.44 -26.88 -12.10
C TYR A 22 -6.30 -27.93 -13.22
N VAL A 23 -7.31 -28.07 -14.09
CA VAL A 23 -7.21 -29.00 -15.23
C VAL A 23 -6.08 -28.57 -16.19
N LYS A 24 -5.92 -27.27 -16.42
CA LYS A 24 -4.86 -26.78 -17.32
C LYS A 24 -3.46 -26.93 -16.74
N SER A 25 -3.28 -26.96 -15.42
CA SER A 25 -1.95 -27.10 -14.81
C SER A 25 -1.28 -28.44 -15.09
N PHE A 26 -2.05 -29.48 -15.44
CA PHE A 26 -1.49 -30.77 -15.89
C PHE A 26 -0.78 -30.69 -17.24
N PHE A 27 -1.13 -29.71 -18.09
CA PHE A 27 -0.58 -29.60 -19.45
C PHE A 27 0.37 -28.42 -19.61
N ARG A 28 0.20 -27.35 -18.83
CA ARG A 28 1.03 -26.14 -18.92
C ARG A 28 0.97 -25.32 -17.65
N LYS A 29 2.06 -24.61 -17.36
CA LYS A 29 2.09 -23.64 -16.25
C LYS A 29 1.04 -22.55 -16.47
N ALA A 30 0.11 -22.41 -15.53
CA ALA A 30 -0.92 -21.39 -15.58
C ALA A 30 -0.30 -20.00 -15.40
N LYS A 31 -0.61 -19.05 -16.29
CA LYS A 31 -0.16 -17.64 -16.18
C LYS A 31 -0.90 -16.86 -15.07
N ARG A 32 -2.02 -17.41 -14.59
CA ARG A 32 -2.91 -16.82 -13.58
C ARG A 32 -3.36 -17.92 -12.62
N LEU A 33 -3.66 -17.54 -11.40
CA LEU A 33 -4.17 -18.42 -10.35
C LEU A 33 -5.49 -17.88 -9.81
N VAL A 34 -6.30 -18.76 -9.24
CA VAL A 34 -7.40 -18.39 -8.36
C VAL A 34 -7.08 -18.95 -6.98
N THR A 35 -7.08 -18.07 -6.00
CA THR A 35 -6.58 -18.29 -4.63
C THR A 35 -7.63 -17.81 -3.64
N ASP A 36 -7.64 -18.38 -2.43
CA ASP A 36 -8.52 -17.94 -1.35
C ASP A 36 -8.14 -16.53 -0.90
N PHE A 37 -9.12 -15.63 -0.84
CA PHE A 37 -8.95 -14.23 -0.50
C PHE A 37 -9.29 -13.99 0.96
N ILE A 38 -8.26 -13.79 1.79
CA ILE A 38 -8.37 -13.84 3.25
C ILE A 38 -7.82 -12.53 3.84
N PRO A 39 -8.56 -11.87 4.75
CA PRO A 39 -8.02 -10.76 5.54
C PRO A 39 -6.75 -11.17 6.31
N LEU A 40 -5.72 -10.33 6.32
CA LEU A 40 -4.45 -10.58 6.99
C LEU A 40 -4.61 -10.78 8.51
N ASN A 41 -5.58 -10.12 9.14
CA ASN A 41 -5.87 -10.32 10.56
C ASN A 41 -6.39 -11.73 10.87
N LEU A 42 -6.84 -12.49 9.85
CA LEU A 42 -7.26 -13.90 9.90
C LEU A 42 -6.18 -14.86 9.37
N ILE A 43 -4.93 -14.40 9.21
CA ILE A 43 -3.83 -15.25 8.76
C ILE A 43 -3.60 -16.43 9.72
N ASN A 44 -3.34 -17.60 9.16
CA ASN A 44 -3.06 -18.80 9.94
C ASN A 44 -1.69 -18.70 10.65
N SER A 45 -1.58 -19.29 11.86
CA SER A 45 -0.32 -19.40 12.61
C SER A 45 0.79 -20.16 11.87
N SER A 46 0.45 -20.90 10.81
CA SER A 46 1.44 -21.50 9.91
C SER A 46 2.27 -20.49 9.13
N ASN A 47 1.78 -19.25 8.94
CA ASN A 47 2.39 -18.25 8.05
C ASN A 47 2.99 -17.05 8.81
N PHE A 48 3.02 -17.08 10.14
CA PHE A 48 3.76 -16.12 10.94
C PHE A 48 4.40 -16.81 12.15
N THR A 49 5.44 -16.20 12.70
CA THR A 49 6.10 -16.67 13.93
C THR A 49 5.66 -15.85 15.14
N GLN A 50 5.46 -14.55 14.94
CA GLN A 50 5.08 -13.61 15.99
C GLN A 50 4.10 -12.56 15.43
N ARG A 51 3.23 -12.05 16.30
CA ARG A 51 2.30 -10.96 16.03
C ARG A 51 2.26 -10.06 17.26
N TYR A 52 2.42 -8.77 17.07
CA TYR A 52 2.43 -7.78 18.14
C TYR A 52 1.47 -6.64 17.81
N ILE A 53 0.66 -6.21 18.77
CA ILE A 53 -0.03 -4.92 18.68
C ILE A 53 0.93 -3.88 19.26
N VAL A 54 1.30 -2.88 18.46
CA VAL A 54 2.25 -1.82 18.86
C VAL A 54 1.58 -0.47 19.02
N LYS A 55 0.33 -0.35 18.54
CA LYS A 55 -0.58 0.76 18.83
C LYS A 55 -2.01 0.23 18.74
N GLU A 56 -2.82 0.50 19.76
CA GLU A 56 -4.23 0.12 19.78
C GLU A 56 -5.05 0.93 18.77
N SER A 57 -6.23 0.43 18.40
CA SER A 57 -7.17 1.22 17.60
C SER A 57 -7.64 2.43 18.39
N GLU A 58 -7.72 3.58 17.74
CA GLU A 58 -8.12 4.84 18.39
C GLU A 58 -9.14 5.60 17.52
N ASP A 59 -10.05 6.29 18.18
CA ASP A 59 -10.94 7.23 17.51
C ASP A 59 -10.19 8.52 17.21
N VAL A 60 -10.28 8.96 15.96
CA VAL A 60 -9.63 10.16 15.45
C VAL A 60 -10.64 11.10 14.84
N GLU A 61 -10.26 12.38 14.83
CA GLU A 61 -11.01 13.43 14.16
C GLU A 61 -10.29 13.83 12.87
N LEU A 62 -10.98 13.67 11.75
CA LEU A 62 -10.47 14.04 10.43
C LEU A 62 -11.07 15.36 9.98
N PHE A 63 -10.21 16.30 9.60
CA PHE A 63 -10.62 17.60 9.10
C PHE A 63 -10.74 17.58 7.59
N LEU A 64 -11.92 17.89 7.08
CA LEU A 64 -12.17 18.00 5.65
C LEU A 64 -11.57 19.30 5.09
N PRO A 65 -11.26 19.35 3.78
CA PRO A 65 -10.76 20.58 3.17
C PRO A 65 -11.74 21.74 3.40
N LYS A 66 -11.21 22.88 3.86
CA LYS A 66 -11.95 24.14 3.88
C LYS A 66 -12.17 24.61 2.44
N THR A 67 -13.39 24.95 2.08
CA THR A 67 -13.70 25.57 0.78
C THR A 67 -13.97 27.06 0.98
N PHE A 68 -14.00 27.84 -0.12
CA PHE A 68 -14.36 29.27 -0.04
C PHE A 68 -15.75 29.51 0.52
N SER A 69 -16.67 28.56 0.31
CA SER A 69 -18.09 28.68 0.65
C SER A 69 -18.50 27.95 1.92
N LYS A 70 -17.65 27.08 2.49
CA LYS A 70 -17.99 26.28 3.66
C LYS A 70 -16.87 26.32 4.70
N PRO A 71 -17.22 26.40 6.00
CA PRO A 71 -16.22 26.28 7.05
C PRO A 71 -15.55 24.90 7.00
N GLN A 72 -14.39 24.78 7.64
CA GLN A 72 -13.77 23.49 7.85
C GLN A 72 -14.70 22.65 8.75
N ILE A 73 -14.98 21.42 8.32
CA ILE A 73 -15.81 20.47 9.06
C ILE A 73 -14.92 19.29 9.43
N SER A 74 -15.17 18.72 10.61
CA SER A 74 -14.52 17.49 11.04
C SER A 74 -15.47 16.30 11.01
N VAL A 75 -14.90 15.10 10.87
CA VAL A 75 -15.62 13.82 10.91
C VAL A 75 -14.87 12.89 11.84
N LYS A 76 -15.59 12.25 12.76
CA LYS A 76 -15.02 11.20 13.62
C LYS A 76 -14.93 9.89 12.85
N THR A 77 -13.79 9.22 12.96
CA THR A 77 -13.55 7.88 12.43
C THR A 77 -12.64 7.11 13.38
N ASN A 78 -12.33 5.86 13.07
CA ASN A 78 -11.47 5.01 13.89
C ASN A 78 -10.27 4.54 13.07
N VAL A 79 -9.04 4.80 13.48
CA VAL A 79 -7.88 4.15 12.86
C VAL A 79 -7.70 2.76 13.45
N ASN A 80 -7.39 1.80 12.59
CA ASN A 80 -7.14 0.42 13.01
C ASN A 80 -5.90 0.34 13.90
N ALA A 81 -5.83 -0.69 14.73
CA ALA A 81 -4.61 -1.01 15.48
C ALA A 81 -3.42 -1.22 14.52
N VAL A 82 -2.25 -0.77 14.95
CA VAL A 82 -0.98 -1.03 14.26
C VAL A 82 -0.39 -2.31 14.81
N GLU A 83 -0.20 -3.27 13.92
CA GLU A 83 0.30 -4.59 14.24
C GLU A 83 1.58 -4.87 13.46
N ILE A 84 2.51 -5.60 14.10
CA ILE A 84 3.70 -6.13 13.46
C ILE A 84 3.55 -7.64 13.33
N PHE A 85 3.57 -8.12 12.09
CA PHE A 85 3.58 -9.53 11.75
C PHE A 85 4.99 -9.95 11.34
N VAL A 86 5.51 -11.01 11.97
CA VAL A 86 6.75 -11.67 11.55
C VAL A 86 6.38 -12.85 10.66
N LEU A 87 6.13 -12.54 9.39
CA LEU A 87 5.62 -13.50 8.40
C LEU A 87 6.71 -14.49 8.00
N LYS A 88 6.31 -15.74 7.77
CA LYS A 88 7.14 -16.83 7.24
C LYS A 88 6.37 -17.60 6.17
N ASP A 89 7.09 -18.24 5.25
CA ASP A 89 6.48 -19.03 4.17
C ASP A 89 5.45 -18.24 3.35
N VAL A 90 5.73 -16.95 3.15
CA VAL A 90 4.93 -16.03 2.34
C VAL A 90 5.73 -15.47 1.16
N LEU A 91 5.00 -14.97 0.18
CA LEU A 91 5.46 -14.30 -1.01
C LEU A 91 4.89 -12.88 -1.02
N CYS A 92 5.74 -11.88 -1.20
CA CYS A 92 5.32 -10.48 -1.32
C CYS A 92 5.57 -9.93 -2.73
N ILE A 93 4.85 -8.85 -3.05
CA ILE A 93 5.18 -7.94 -4.15
C ILE A 93 5.18 -6.51 -3.57
N PRO A 94 6.20 -5.67 -3.85
CA PRO A 94 6.34 -4.37 -3.21
C PRO A 94 5.24 -3.34 -3.47
N ASN A 95 4.47 -3.47 -4.57
CA ASN A 95 3.38 -2.56 -4.91
C ASN A 95 2.01 -3.03 -4.40
N SER A 96 1.99 -3.84 -3.35
CA SER A 96 0.77 -4.28 -2.71
C SER A 96 0.93 -4.34 -1.20
N THR A 97 -0.21 -4.50 -0.52
CA THR A 97 -0.32 -4.78 0.92
C THR A 97 -0.85 -6.19 1.16
N TYR A 98 -0.51 -7.13 0.27
CA TYR A 98 -0.91 -8.52 0.41
C TYR A 98 0.25 -9.48 0.26
N PHE A 99 0.05 -10.68 0.81
CA PHE A 99 1.04 -11.74 0.88
C PHE A 99 0.39 -13.04 0.41
N LEU A 100 1.01 -13.75 -0.53
CA LEU A 100 0.58 -15.09 -0.88
C LEU A 100 1.29 -16.11 0.00
N ASP A 101 0.63 -17.20 0.34
CA ASP A 101 1.36 -18.34 0.91
C ASP A 101 2.30 -18.96 -0.14
N ILE A 102 3.29 -19.74 0.31
CA ILE A 102 4.29 -20.31 -0.60
C ILE A 102 3.68 -21.24 -1.67
N LYS A 103 2.53 -21.85 -1.37
CA LYS A 103 1.78 -22.71 -2.31
C LYS A 103 0.91 -21.90 -3.28
N LYS A 104 0.72 -20.61 -3.03
CA LYS A 104 -0.14 -19.69 -3.80
C LYS A 104 -1.61 -20.13 -3.82
N GLU A 105 -2.02 -20.81 -2.76
CA GLU A 105 -3.39 -21.23 -2.50
C GLU A 105 -4.17 -20.13 -1.77
N LYS A 106 -3.49 -19.31 -0.96
CA LYS A 106 -4.07 -18.23 -0.16
C LYS A 106 -3.37 -16.91 -0.42
N ILE A 107 -4.13 -15.83 -0.46
CA ILE A 107 -3.66 -14.46 -0.46
C ILE A 107 -4.22 -13.73 0.77
N PHE A 108 -3.33 -13.17 1.57
CA PHE A 108 -3.61 -12.44 2.79
C PHE A 108 -3.54 -10.94 2.50
N TYR A 109 -4.64 -10.21 2.57
CA TYR A 109 -4.67 -8.78 2.30
C TYR A 109 -4.87 -7.96 3.57
N GLU A 110 -4.18 -6.83 3.68
CA GLU A 110 -4.42 -5.89 4.77
C GLU A 110 -5.83 -5.28 4.65
N LYS A 111 -6.74 -5.62 5.57
CA LYS A 111 -8.12 -5.11 5.55
C LYS A 111 -8.15 -3.71 6.14
N TRP A 112 -8.60 -2.74 5.35
CA TRP A 112 -8.62 -1.33 5.73
C TRP A 112 -9.98 -0.82 6.20
N HIS A 113 -11.06 -1.56 5.99
CA HIS A 113 -12.39 -1.14 6.45
C HIS A 113 -12.85 -1.99 7.63
N THR A 114 -13.64 -1.37 8.50
CA THR A 114 -14.23 -2.03 9.67
C THR A 114 -15.67 -2.47 9.41
N ASP A 115 -16.35 -1.90 8.42
CA ASP A 115 -17.70 -2.30 8.04
C ASP A 115 -17.72 -3.51 7.08
N ASN A 116 -18.93 -4.02 6.87
CA ASN A 116 -19.22 -5.22 6.09
C ASN A 116 -19.70 -4.92 4.66
N ARG A 117 -19.54 -3.68 4.18
CA ARG A 117 -19.93 -3.34 2.81
C ARG A 117 -19.01 -4.08 1.83
N ILE A 118 -19.61 -4.56 0.75
CA ILE A 118 -18.91 -5.27 -0.33
C ILE A 118 -18.56 -4.32 -1.48
N ILE A 119 -18.11 -3.12 -1.14
CA ILE A 119 -17.82 -2.04 -2.10
C ILE A 119 -16.33 -1.81 -2.31
N TYR A 120 -15.48 -2.41 -1.48
CA TYR A 120 -14.04 -2.17 -1.46
C TYR A 120 -13.31 -2.99 -2.52
N VAL A 121 -12.49 -2.33 -3.32
CA VAL A 121 -11.76 -2.96 -4.43
C VAL A 121 -10.26 -2.94 -4.14
N TYR A 122 -9.70 -4.13 -3.89
CA TYR A 122 -8.29 -4.34 -3.56
C TYR A 122 -7.40 -4.60 -4.78
N ASN A 123 -7.91 -4.37 -5.99
CA ASN A 123 -7.18 -4.71 -7.22
C ASN A 123 -5.85 -3.96 -7.32
N THR A 124 -4.81 -4.68 -7.76
CA THR A 124 -3.48 -4.14 -8.05
C THR A 124 -3.00 -4.67 -9.41
N THR A 125 -1.76 -4.36 -9.80
CA THR A 125 -1.15 -4.93 -11.00
C THR A 125 -1.08 -6.46 -10.97
N ASN A 126 -1.01 -7.08 -9.78
CA ASN A 126 -0.94 -8.52 -9.62
C ASN A 126 -2.25 -9.15 -9.12
N LEU A 127 -3.00 -8.50 -8.22
CA LEU A 127 -4.36 -8.88 -7.85
C LEU A 127 -5.35 -8.31 -8.87
N ILE A 128 -5.72 -9.12 -9.85
CA ILE A 128 -6.48 -8.67 -11.04
C ILE A 128 -7.93 -8.35 -10.69
N GLN A 129 -8.55 -9.21 -9.88
CA GLN A 129 -9.94 -9.11 -9.43
C GLN A 129 -10.14 -10.00 -8.21
N HIS A 130 -11.10 -9.69 -7.36
CA HIS A 130 -11.50 -10.54 -6.24
C HIS A 130 -13.02 -10.51 -6.04
N SER A 131 -13.57 -11.61 -5.54
CA SER A 131 -14.90 -11.69 -4.93
C SER A 131 -14.75 -11.57 -3.40
N ILE A 132 -15.72 -12.10 -2.64
CA ILE A 132 -15.65 -12.12 -1.18
C ILE A 132 -14.59 -13.11 -0.71
N THR A 133 -14.55 -14.31 -1.32
CA THR A 133 -13.72 -15.41 -0.81
C THR A 133 -12.60 -15.84 -1.74
N LEU A 134 -12.61 -15.37 -3.00
CA LEU A 134 -11.62 -15.75 -3.99
C LEU A 134 -10.99 -14.53 -4.65
N ALA A 135 -9.74 -14.69 -5.05
CA ALA A 135 -8.97 -13.69 -5.76
C ALA A 135 -8.30 -14.33 -6.98
N LYS A 136 -8.21 -13.56 -8.06
CA LYS A 136 -7.49 -13.95 -9.27
C LYS A 136 -6.21 -13.14 -9.36
N VAL A 137 -5.08 -13.83 -9.33
CA VAL A 137 -3.75 -13.22 -9.32
C VAL A 137 -2.92 -13.64 -10.54
N LYS A 138 -1.91 -12.84 -10.90
CA LYS A 138 -0.89 -13.28 -11.88
C LYS A 138 0.02 -14.35 -11.25
N ASN A 139 0.46 -15.33 -12.04
CA ASN A 139 1.37 -16.37 -11.54
C ASN A 139 2.84 -16.01 -11.84
N HIS A 140 3.41 -15.11 -11.04
CA HIS A 140 4.82 -14.73 -11.20
C HIS A 140 5.79 -15.83 -10.76
N LYS A 141 7.03 -15.73 -11.25
CA LYS A 141 8.15 -16.55 -10.77
C LYS A 141 8.50 -16.14 -9.33
N LYS A 142 9.03 -17.08 -8.56
CA LYS A 142 9.50 -16.83 -7.18
C LYS A 142 10.99 -16.51 -7.22
N ILE A 143 11.41 -15.52 -6.46
CA ILE A 143 12.81 -15.21 -6.13
C ILE A 143 12.95 -15.29 -4.61
N THR A 144 13.95 -16.00 -4.12
CA THR A 144 14.18 -16.21 -2.69
C THR A 144 15.42 -15.47 -2.22
N PHE A 145 15.31 -14.80 -1.08
CA PHE A 145 16.40 -14.20 -0.31
C PHE A 145 16.55 -14.95 1.00
N SER A 146 17.80 -15.17 1.42
CA SER A 146 18.14 -15.82 2.70
C SER A 146 18.16 -14.85 3.88
N ASN A 147 17.98 -13.55 3.65
CA ASN A 147 17.95 -12.53 4.69
C ASN A 147 16.53 -12.31 5.22
N GLU A 148 16.42 -11.80 6.45
CA GLU A 148 15.18 -11.18 6.92
C GLU A 148 14.98 -9.81 6.25
N GLY A 149 13.72 -9.48 5.97
CA GLY A 149 13.34 -8.20 5.38
C GLY A 149 12.26 -7.48 6.19
N ILE A 150 12.27 -6.16 6.18
CA ILE A 150 11.15 -5.32 6.63
C ILE A 150 10.41 -4.83 5.39
N PHE A 151 9.14 -5.19 5.27
CA PHE A 151 8.31 -4.85 4.13
C PHE A 151 7.82 -3.40 4.23
N LEU A 152 8.36 -2.55 3.38
CA LEU A 152 7.96 -1.15 3.21
C LEU A 152 7.36 -0.94 1.81
N GLY A 153 6.54 -1.91 1.38
CA GLY A 153 5.70 -1.81 0.21
C GLY A 153 4.31 -1.26 0.53
N GLY A 154 3.53 -1.02 -0.52
CA GLY A 154 2.18 -0.50 -0.39
C GLY A 154 1.48 -0.34 -1.74
N THR A 155 0.22 0.09 -1.73
CA THR A 155 -0.48 0.45 -2.96
C THR A 155 -0.14 1.88 -3.39
N PHE A 156 -0.12 2.16 -4.69
CA PHE A 156 0.16 3.50 -5.25
C PHE A 156 1.47 4.12 -4.74
N THR A 157 2.53 3.32 -4.62
CA THR A 157 3.88 3.72 -4.15
C THR A 157 4.50 4.91 -4.89
N PHE A 158 4.10 5.15 -6.15
CA PHE A 158 4.54 6.27 -6.97
C PHE A 158 3.78 7.57 -6.68
N ASN A 159 2.67 7.51 -5.94
CA ASN A 159 1.89 8.67 -5.55
C ASN A 159 2.47 9.25 -4.25
N TYR A 160 2.89 10.52 -4.30
CA TYR A 160 3.53 11.20 -3.17
C TYR A 160 2.71 11.12 -1.88
N TYR A 161 1.38 11.26 -1.96
CA TYR A 161 0.52 11.20 -0.80
C TYR A 161 0.54 9.82 -0.15
N HIS A 162 0.22 8.76 -0.90
CA HIS A 162 0.25 7.38 -0.38
C HIS A 162 1.65 7.01 0.13
N PHE A 163 2.69 7.37 -0.62
CA PHE A 163 4.07 7.11 -0.22
C PHE A 163 4.43 7.80 1.10
N PHE A 164 4.14 9.10 1.23
CA PHE A 164 4.50 9.85 2.41
C PHE A 164 3.64 9.50 3.62
N THR A 165 2.32 9.53 3.49
CA THR A 165 1.42 9.38 4.64
C THR A 165 1.22 7.93 5.04
N GLU A 166 1.17 6.97 4.11
CA GLU A 166 0.83 5.57 4.42
C GLU A 166 2.08 4.68 4.52
N ILE A 167 3.04 4.84 3.61
CA ILE A 167 4.22 3.97 3.54
C ILE A 167 5.30 4.46 4.51
N LEU A 168 5.75 5.71 4.41
CA LEU A 168 6.84 6.23 5.25
C LEU A 168 6.46 6.33 6.73
N SER A 169 5.18 6.50 7.07
CA SER A 169 4.71 6.50 8.46
C SER A 169 5.01 5.18 9.19
N LYS A 170 5.10 4.04 8.47
CA LYS A 170 5.47 2.74 9.06
C LYS A 170 6.86 2.75 9.71
N ILE A 171 7.76 3.64 9.29
CA ILE A 171 9.12 3.75 9.83
C ILE A 171 9.10 4.12 11.32
N GLU A 172 8.06 4.82 11.79
CA GLU A 172 7.84 5.09 13.22
C GLU A 172 7.94 3.83 14.09
N PHE A 173 7.46 2.71 13.56
CA PHE A 173 7.33 1.45 14.28
C PHE A 173 8.57 0.54 14.16
N PHE A 174 9.61 0.95 13.44
CA PHE A 174 10.86 0.18 13.33
C PHE A 174 11.54 0.00 14.69
N LYS A 175 11.31 0.92 15.63
CA LYS A 175 11.80 0.81 17.03
C LYS A 175 11.30 -0.45 17.76
N TYR A 176 10.21 -1.05 17.29
CA TYR A 176 9.65 -2.29 17.86
C TYR A 176 10.15 -3.57 17.15
N ILE A 177 10.96 -3.43 16.10
CA ILE A 177 11.57 -4.55 15.39
C ILE A 177 12.98 -4.78 15.94
N PRO A 178 13.27 -5.93 16.58
CA PRO A 178 14.60 -6.24 17.09
C PRO A 178 15.66 -6.16 15.99
N ASN A 179 16.76 -5.46 16.24
CA ASN A 179 17.86 -5.31 15.27
C ASN A 179 17.36 -4.87 13.88
N ALA A 180 16.45 -3.89 13.82
CA ALA A 180 15.86 -3.41 12.57
C ALA A 180 16.91 -2.97 11.53
N LYS A 181 18.02 -2.41 12.00
CA LYS A 181 19.14 -1.91 11.17
C LYS A 181 19.88 -3.01 10.40
N ASP A 182 19.86 -4.24 10.92
CA ASP A 182 20.52 -5.40 10.26
C ASP A 182 19.64 -6.03 9.17
N LYS A 183 18.38 -5.61 9.07
CA LYS A 183 17.40 -6.16 8.12
C LYS A 183 17.37 -5.35 6.83
N ILE A 184 17.01 -6.02 5.75
CA ILE A 184 16.85 -5.36 4.45
C ILE A 184 15.47 -4.69 4.39
N ILE A 185 15.41 -3.41 4.06
CA ILE A 185 14.14 -2.71 3.83
C ILE A 185 13.70 -2.97 2.39
N VAL A 186 12.56 -3.63 2.23
CA VAL A 186 12.03 -4.05 0.94
C VAL A 186 11.09 -2.97 0.43
N VAL A 187 11.45 -2.36 -0.71
CA VAL A 187 10.75 -1.20 -1.27
C VAL A 187 10.44 -1.43 -2.75
N ASP A 188 9.39 -0.78 -3.23
CA ASP A 188 9.04 -0.78 -4.64
C ASP A 188 10.09 -0.05 -5.50
N LYS A 189 10.53 -0.70 -6.57
CA LYS A 189 11.42 -0.13 -7.58
C LYS A 189 10.89 1.16 -8.22
N LYS A 190 9.57 1.36 -8.28
CA LYS A 190 9.00 2.64 -8.76
C LYS A 190 9.42 3.85 -7.94
N ILE A 191 9.75 3.68 -6.67
CA ILE A 191 10.28 4.76 -5.83
C ILE A 191 11.71 5.11 -6.25
N GLU A 192 12.53 4.12 -6.62
CA GLU A 192 13.89 4.35 -7.14
C GLU A 192 13.90 5.15 -8.44
N GLU A 193 12.91 4.92 -9.31
CA GLU A 193 12.76 5.57 -10.61
C GLU A 193 12.36 7.05 -10.50
N ILE A 194 11.83 7.50 -9.35
CA ILE A 194 11.36 8.87 -9.13
C ILE A 194 12.29 9.54 -8.11
N GLU A 195 13.19 10.40 -8.60
CA GLU A 195 14.27 11.02 -7.82
C GLU A 195 13.80 11.60 -6.47
N ASN A 196 12.77 12.45 -6.49
CA ASN A 196 12.23 13.05 -5.26
C ASN A 196 11.71 12.01 -4.24
N LEU A 197 11.12 10.90 -4.69
CA LEU A 197 10.65 9.85 -3.78
C LEU A 197 11.81 9.04 -3.24
N LYS A 198 12.82 8.75 -4.06
CA LYS A 198 14.05 8.07 -3.65
C LYS A 198 14.82 8.90 -2.62
N GLU A 199 15.01 10.19 -2.87
CA GLU A 199 15.67 11.10 -1.92
C GLU A 199 14.92 11.15 -0.59
N LEU A 200 13.60 11.29 -0.65
CA LEU A 200 12.75 11.29 0.55
C LEU A 200 12.85 9.95 1.29
N LEU A 201 12.82 8.82 0.60
CA LEU A 201 13.00 7.49 1.21
C LEU A 201 14.33 7.40 1.94
N LEU A 202 15.42 7.75 1.26
CA LEU A 202 16.78 7.64 1.79
C LEU A 202 17.02 8.64 2.93
N PHE A 203 16.33 9.77 2.94
CA PHE A 203 16.32 10.68 4.08
C PHE A 203 15.83 9.99 5.36
N PHE A 204 14.73 9.24 5.29
CA PHE A 204 14.22 8.49 6.45
C PHE A 204 15.01 7.20 6.75
N LEU A 205 15.65 6.60 5.74
CA LEU A 205 16.29 5.28 5.81
C LEU A 205 17.82 5.32 5.67
N LYS A 206 18.47 6.46 5.94
CA LYS A 206 19.90 6.67 5.65
C LYS A 206 20.85 5.60 6.23
N ASP A 207 20.54 5.01 7.38
CA ASP A 207 21.36 3.95 8.00
C ASP A 207 20.72 2.55 7.85
N TYR A 208 19.88 2.35 6.84
CA TYR A 208 19.30 1.04 6.52
C TYR A 208 19.72 0.57 5.13
N LYS A 209 19.86 -0.74 4.97
CA LYS A 209 20.05 -1.36 3.66
C LYS A 209 18.71 -1.44 2.93
N VAL A 210 18.55 -0.67 1.86
CA VAL A 210 17.32 -0.68 1.03
C VAL A 210 17.49 -1.61 -0.16
N LEU A 211 16.48 -2.44 -0.44
CA LEU A 211 16.38 -3.30 -1.60
C LEU A 211 15.14 -2.94 -2.42
N PHE A 212 15.38 -2.41 -3.62
CA PHE A 212 14.34 -2.07 -4.58
C PHE A 212 13.95 -3.27 -5.44
N LEU A 213 12.67 -3.63 -5.43
CA LEU A 213 12.14 -4.80 -6.12
C LEU A 213 11.02 -4.42 -7.09
N GLY A 214 10.98 -5.07 -8.26
CA GLY A 214 9.97 -4.84 -9.28
C GLY A 214 8.67 -5.62 -9.03
N HIS A 215 7.75 -5.63 -10.00
CA HIS A 215 6.42 -6.28 -9.85
C HIS A 215 6.28 -7.57 -10.66
N GLU A 216 7.33 -7.98 -11.36
CA GLU A 216 7.31 -9.12 -12.28
C GLU A 216 7.57 -10.47 -11.60
N ASN A 217 7.99 -10.44 -10.34
CA ASN A 217 8.32 -11.61 -9.53
C ASN A 217 7.62 -11.54 -8.17
N TYR A 218 7.37 -12.71 -7.60
CA TYR A 218 7.11 -12.88 -6.19
C TYR A 218 8.43 -13.00 -5.44
N TYR A 219 8.52 -12.36 -4.27
CA TYR A 219 9.73 -12.38 -3.46
C TYR A 219 9.46 -13.08 -2.14
N GLN A 220 10.38 -13.96 -1.77
CA GLN A 220 10.39 -14.67 -0.49
C GLN A 220 11.62 -14.24 0.30
N PHE A 221 11.43 -13.98 1.58
CA PHE A 221 12.49 -13.76 2.57
C PHE A 221 12.44 -14.87 3.62
N ASP A 222 13.50 -15.04 4.40
CA ASP A 222 13.51 -16.00 5.52
C ASP A 222 12.40 -15.65 6.53
N LYS A 223 12.39 -14.39 6.97
CA LYS A 223 11.24 -13.75 7.62
C LYS A 223 10.96 -12.39 7.01
N LEU A 224 9.69 -12.06 6.89
CA LEU A 224 9.24 -10.76 6.40
C LEU A 224 8.46 -10.05 7.51
N TRP A 225 9.04 -8.97 8.02
CA TRP A 225 8.41 -8.12 9.01
C TRP A 225 7.46 -7.16 8.31
N HIS A 226 6.17 -7.27 8.59
CA HIS A 226 5.14 -6.39 8.03
C HIS A 226 4.48 -5.59 9.15
N ILE A 227 4.43 -4.27 8.94
CA ILE A 227 3.71 -3.34 9.80
C ILE A 227 2.41 -2.98 9.08
N THR A 228 1.26 -3.21 9.71
CA THR A 228 -0.03 -2.77 9.16
C THR A 228 -0.07 -1.25 9.08
N SER A 229 -0.85 -0.71 8.16
CA SER A 229 -0.80 0.71 7.83
C SER A 229 -1.39 1.57 8.97
N PRO A 230 -0.59 2.46 9.59
CA PRO A 230 -1.10 3.36 10.63
C PRO A 230 -2.01 4.45 10.04
N ASN A 231 -1.83 4.71 8.75
CA ASN A 231 -2.57 5.64 7.92
C ASN A 231 -2.96 4.90 6.65
N TYR A 232 -4.20 5.06 6.18
CA TYR A 232 -4.62 4.50 4.90
C TYR A 232 -5.77 5.29 4.29
N THR A 233 -5.79 5.27 2.95
CA THR A 233 -6.92 5.72 2.15
C THR A 233 -7.36 4.57 1.26
N ILE A 234 -8.65 4.20 1.35
CA ILE A 234 -9.25 3.21 0.44
C ILE A 234 -9.05 3.71 -0.99
N PRO A 235 -8.31 3.00 -1.85
CA PRO A 235 -7.91 3.55 -3.13
C PRO A 235 -8.97 3.37 -4.22
N ASN A 236 -9.80 2.32 -4.11
CA ASN A 236 -10.82 2.00 -5.09
C ASN A 236 -12.09 1.48 -4.41
N ILE A 237 -13.23 1.93 -4.93
CA ILE A 237 -14.57 1.46 -4.57
C ILE A 237 -15.33 1.04 -5.84
N MET A 238 -16.40 0.26 -5.68
CA MET A 238 -17.20 -0.22 -6.80
C MET A 238 -17.81 0.95 -7.62
N PRO A 239 -17.96 0.79 -8.95
CA PRO A 239 -18.60 1.80 -9.78
C PRO A 239 -20.02 2.13 -9.31
N GLY A 240 -20.32 3.43 -9.20
CA GLY A 240 -21.62 3.93 -8.71
C GLY A 240 -21.63 4.28 -7.22
N GLU A 241 -20.64 3.80 -6.46
CA GLU A 241 -20.45 4.20 -5.06
C GLU A 241 -19.80 5.58 -4.97
N LYS A 242 -20.10 6.29 -3.87
CA LYS A 242 -19.54 7.61 -3.60
C LYS A 242 -18.41 7.50 -2.59
N TYR A 243 -17.34 8.25 -2.82
CA TYR A 243 -16.29 8.41 -1.82
C TYR A 243 -16.81 9.17 -0.62
N GLU A 244 -16.61 8.59 0.56
CA GLU A 244 -17.00 9.15 1.84
C GLU A 244 -15.75 9.52 2.65
N SER A 245 -15.90 10.46 3.58
CA SER A 245 -14.80 10.90 4.46
C SER A 245 -14.20 9.75 5.28
N GLY A 246 -15.00 8.74 5.65
CA GLY A 246 -14.54 7.57 6.42
C GLY A 246 -13.63 6.60 5.66
N PHE A 247 -13.41 6.81 4.36
CA PHE A 247 -12.50 6.01 3.53
C PHE A 247 -11.04 6.43 3.65
N THR A 248 -10.77 7.60 4.21
CA THR A 248 -9.42 8.00 4.63
C THR A 248 -9.36 7.90 6.14
N ARG A 249 -8.30 7.31 6.69
CA ARG A 249 -8.06 7.23 8.13
C ARG A 249 -6.59 7.51 8.41
N LEU A 250 -6.33 8.54 9.21
CA LEU A 250 -4.99 9.05 9.46
C LEU A 250 -4.79 9.18 10.97
N SER A 251 -3.78 8.50 11.50
CA SER A 251 -3.32 8.69 12.87
C SER A 251 -2.54 9.99 13.00
N LYS A 252 -2.95 10.80 13.97
CA LYS A 252 -2.30 12.07 14.30
C LYS A 252 -0.83 11.85 14.66
N ASP A 253 -0.55 10.89 15.53
CA ASP A 253 0.82 10.62 16.03
C ASP A 253 1.77 10.24 14.88
N SER A 254 1.32 9.39 13.96
CA SER A 254 2.16 8.98 12.83
C SER A 254 2.41 10.12 11.84
N LEU A 255 1.45 11.04 11.65
CA LEU A 255 1.68 12.27 10.89
C LEU A 255 2.62 13.23 11.63
N GLU A 256 2.49 13.35 12.95
CA GLU A 256 3.40 14.15 13.79
C GLU A 256 4.82 13.59 13.79
N TYR A 257 4.99 12.26 13.77
CA TYR A 257 6.28 11.60 13.61
C TYR A 257 6.97 12.04 12.31
N LEU A 258 6.27 11.95 11.18
CA LEU A 258 6.78 12.37 9.87
C LEU A 258 7.15 13.86 9.89
N ARG A 259 6.24 14.69 10.41
CA ARG A 259 6.42 16.14 10.54
C ARG A 259 7.68 16.45 11.35
N LYS A 260 7.81 15.86 12.54
CA LYS A 260 8.95 16.07 13.44
C LYS A 260 10.26 15.67 12.76
N LYS A 261 10.31 14.53 12.09
CA LYS A 261 11.52 14.10 11.35
C LYS A 261 11.94 15.09 10.27
N CYS A 262 10.98 15.62 9.51
CA CYS A 262 11.27 16.64 8.51
C CYS A 262 11.78 17.94 9.16
N PHE A 263 11.15 18.42 10.24
CA PHE A 263 11.55 19.66 10.92
C PHE A 263 12.91 19.55 11.63
N GLU A 264 13.23 18.40 12.23
CA GLU A 264 14.54 18.14 12.86
C GLU A 264 15.72 18.32 11.89
N ASN A 265 15.47 18.19 10.59
CA ASN A 265 16.48 18.28 9.54
C ASN A 265 16.27 19.49 8.61
N LEU A 266 15.33 20.39 8.96
CA LEU A 266 15.04 21.59 8.19
C LEU A 266 16.10 22.65 8.49
N ASN A 267 16.94 22.96 7.51
CA ASN A 267 17.88 24.08 7.61
C ASN A 267 17.35 25.27 6.82
N TYR A 268 16.77 26.25 7.53
CA TYR A 268 16.22 27.49 6.94
C TYR A 268 17.26 28.31 6.17
N GLU A 269 18.53 28.26 6.53
CA GLU A 269 19.61 29.00 5.84
C GLU A 269 19.85 28.47 4.42
N LYS A 270 19.50 27.19 4.17
CA LYS A 270 19.58 26.57 2.84
C LYS A 270 18.31 26.75 2.02
N ILE A 271 17.25 27.31 2.61
CA ILE A 271 15.94 27.48 1.96
C ILE A 271 15.91 28.87 1.31
N ASN A 272 16.07 28.91 0.00
CA ASN A 272 15.88 30.13 -0.78
C ASN A 272 14.45 30.19 -1.32
N ILE A 273 13.53 30.81 -0.58
CA ILE A 273 12.17 31.07 -1.08
C ILE A 273 12.22 32.30 -1.98
N LYS A 274 12.29 32.06 -3.29
CA LYS A 274 12.03 33.11 -4.27
C LYS A 274 10.52 33.31 -4.37
N SER A 275 10.06 34.55 -4.19
CA SER A 275 8.69 34.94 -4.52
C SER A 275 8.42 34.59 -5.99
N VAL A 276 7.41 33.76 -6.24
CA VAL A 276 6.91 33.50 -7.59
C VAL A 276 5.57 34.19 -7.69
N GLU A 277 5.46 35.23 -8.50
CA GLU A 277 4.25 36.04 -8.60
C GLU A 277 3.03 35.23 -9.08
N LYS A 278 3.25 34.20 -9.91
CA LYS A 278 2.21 33.31 -10.44
C LYS A 278 2.77 31.91 -10.68
N VAL A 279 2.23 30.93 -9.96
CA VAL A 279 2.45 29.50 -10.24
C VAL A 279 1.27 29.02 -11.10
N PHE A 280 1.54 28.72 -12.37
CA PHE A 280 0.54 28.09 -13.25
C PHE A 280 0.68 26.58 -13.13
N ILE A 281 -0.38 25.90 -12.70
CA ILE A 281 -0.46 24.44 -12.71
C ILE A 281 -1.14 24.03 -14.03
N PRO A 282 -0.42 23.49 -15.03
CA PRO A 282 -1.04 23.06 -16.27
C PRO A 282 -1.89 21.82 -16.01
N VAL A 283 -3.18 21.90 -16.33
CA VAL A 283 -4.15 20.79 -16.13
C VAL A 283 -4.14 19.82 -17.33
N ASN A 284 -3.23 19.97 -18.30
CA ASN A 284 -3.16 19.10 -19.48
C ASN A 284 -1.79 19.15 -20.20
N GLN A 285 -1.25 18.00 -20.62
CA GLN A 285 0.05 17.86 -21.29
C GLN A 285 0.16 18.63 -22.63
N ASN A 286 -0.97 18.94 -23.28
CA ASN A 286 -0.97 19.73 -24.53
C ASN A 286 -0.56 21.20 -24.34
N LEU A 287 -0.49 21.72 -23.11
CA LEU A 287 -0.09 23.11 -22.84
C LEU A 287 1.43 23.31 -22.72
N GLU A 288 2.24 22.26 -22.49
CA GLU A 288 3.71 22.39 -22.43
C GLU A 288 4.28 22.92 -23.76
N ASN A 289 3.72 22.47 -24.89
CA ASN A 289 4.11 22.94 -26.22
C ASN A 289 3.67 24.39 -26.51
N ILE A 290 2.64 24.89 -25.82
CA ILE A 290 2.16 26.27 -25.95
C ILE A 290 3.00 27.21 -25.08
N MET A 291 3.42 26.78 -23.88
CA MET A 291 4.23 27.62 -22.98
C MET A 291 5.68 27.78 -23.47
N LYS A 292 6.29 26.76 -24.10
CA LYS A 292 7.63 26.90 -24.71
C LYS A 292 7.70 27.96 -25.82
N LYS A 293 6.58 28.24 -26.51
CA LYS A 293 6.51 29.28 -27.56
C LYS A 293 6.32 30.70 -27.04
N LYS A 294 5.90 30.89 -25.79
CA LYS A 294 5.49 32.21 -25.27
C LYS A 294 6.56 32.91 -24.42
N TYR A 295 7.59 32.19 -23.97
CA TYR A 295 8.66 32.71 -23.10
C TYR A 295 10.07 32.57 -23.69
N LEU A 296 10.19 32.23 -24.98
CA LEU A 296 11.41 32.40 -25.78
C LEU A 296 11.13 33.45 -26.86
N LYS A 297 11.03 34.70 -26.42
CA LYS A 297 11.31 35.91 -27.20
C LYS A 297 11.94 36.92 -26.26
#